data_AF-A0A260Z8N5-F1
#
_entry.id   AF-A0A260Z8N5-F1
#
_cell.length_a   1.000
_cell.length_b   1.000
_cell.length_c   1.000
_cell.angle_alpha   90.00
_cell.angle_beta   90.00
_cell.angle_gamma   90.00
#
_symmetry.space_group_name_H-M   'P 1'
#
loop_
_entity.id
_entity.type
_entity.pdbx_description
1 polymer ?
#
loop_
_entity_poly.entity_id
_entity_poly.type
_entity_poly.pdbx_seq_one_letter_code
_entity_poly.pdbx_strand_id
1 'polypeptide(L)'
;MNVWCKASCNQCTPNYNINEECSDRHTNCAQWSRSGECNKNPLWMSENCRKSCQKCGRSRAATCGGGADNISNPVTQPPATQNTPCDSPMCYNEDQCCPIWAQRGQCQSNPTYMTCQCKVSCGVCRPNYVYGRESLA
;
A
#
# COMPACT_ATOMS: atom_id res chain seq x y z
N MET A 1 -4.94 -13.95 -10.05
CA MET A 1 -4.54 -12.59 -9.62
C MET A 1 -3.56 -12.73 -8.46
N ASN A 2 -2.27 -12.91 -8.75
CA ASN A 2 -1.21 -13.17 -7.76
C ASN A 2 -0.16 -12.05 -7.74
N VAL A 3 -0.60 -10.80 -7.90
CA VAL A 3 0.29 -9.66 -8.19
C VAL A 3 0.63 -8.85 -6.92
N TRP A 4 -0.13 -9.01 -5.83
CA TRP A 4 -0.26 -7.92 -4.84
C TRP A 4 0.49 -8.12 -3.52
N CYS A 5 0.95 -9.31 -3.14
CA CYS A 5 1.63 -9.49 -1.84
C CYS A 5 2.55 -10.71 -1.76
N LYS A 6 3.54 -10.64 -0.87
CA LYS A 6 4.27 -11.80 -0.31
C LYS A 6 3.34 -12.89 0.23
N ALA A 7 2.13 -12.51 0.66
CA ALA A 7 1.06 -13.43 1.01
C ALA A 7 0.58 -14.29 -0.16
N SER A 8 0.49 -13.76 -1.39
CA SER A 8 0.23 -14.58 -2.60
C SER A 8 1.35 -15.58 -2.87
N CYS A 9 2.56 -15.32 -2.37
CA CYS A 9 3.71 -16.20 -2.44
C CYS A 9 3.89 -17.08 -1.17
N ASN A 10 2.88 -17.15 -0.28
CA ASN A 10 2.91 -17.86 0.99
C ASN A 10 4.08 -17.47 1.93
N GLN A 11 4.64 -16.26 1.78
CA GLN A 11 5.72 -15.76 2.63
C GLN A 11 5.20 -15.07 3.91
N CYS A 12 3.91 -14.79 4.00
CA CYS A 12 3.20 -14.32 5.19
C CYS A 12 1.71 -14.66 5.11
N THR A 13 1.00 -14.70 6.23
CA THR A 13 -0.43 -15.02 6.30
C THR A 13 -1.24 -13.77 6.68
N PRO A 14 -1.97 -13.14 5.75
CA PRO A 14 -2.82 -11.99 6.05
C PRO A 14 -4.14 -12.45 6.71
N ASN A 15 -4.76 -11.61 7.54
CA ASN A 15 -6.13 -11.84 8.03
C ASN A 15 -7.22 -11.20 7.15
N TYR A 16 -6.84 -10.56 6.05
CA TYR A 16 -7.75 -9.97 5.09
C TYR A 16 -7.77 -10.82 3.81
N ASN A 17 -8.89 -10.78 3.09
CA ASN A 17 -9.00 -11.47 1.81
C ASN A 17 -8.10 -10.78 0.77
N ILE A 18 -7.05 -11.48 0.35
CA ILE A 18 -6.09 -10.97 -0.64
C ILE A 18 -6.72 -10.73 -2.02
N ASN A 19 -7.86 -11.36 -2.31
CA ASN A 19 -8.61 -11.18 -3.54
C ASN A 19 -9.64 -10.04 -3.43
N GLU A 20 -9.84 -9.48 -2.23
CA GLU A 20 -10.77 -8.39 -2.01
C GLU A 20 -10.06 -7.04 -2.15
N GLU A 21 -10.20 -6.44 -3.34
CA GLU A 21 -9.55 -5.18 -3.71
C GLU A 21 -10.06 -3.98 -2.89
N CYS A 22 -11.35 -3.99 -2.52
CA CYS A 22 -12.02 -2.92 -1.78
C CYS A 22 -12.33 -3.36 -0.35
N SER A 23 -11.30 -3.41 0.50
CA SER A 23 -11.44 -3.74 1.91
C SER A 23 -10.64 -2.79 2.79
N ASP A 24 -11.06 -2.70 4.05
CA ASP A 24 -10.24 -2.12 5.11
C ASP A 24 -9.40 -3.24 5.71
N ARG A 25 -8.09 -3.00 5.72
CA ARG A 25 -7.09 -3.93 6.25
C ARG A 25 -6.68 -3.55 7.66
N HIS A 26 -7.44 -2.73 8.37
CA HIS A 26 -7.21 -2.43 9.77
C HIS A 26 -8.52 -2.15 10.50
N THR A 27 -8.64 -2.64 11.73
CA THR A 27 -9.86 -2.49 12.55
C THR A 27 -10.23 -1.03 12.82
N ASN A 28 -9.23 -0.16 12.93
CA ASN A 28 -9.42 1.27 13.22
C ASN A 28 -9.67 2.14 11.98
N CYS A 29 -9.74 1.56 10.76
CA CYS A 29 -9.93 2.34 9.53
C CYS A 29 -11.16 3.25 9.58
N ALA A 30 -12.27 2.77 10.15
CA ALA A 30 -13.49 3.57 10.28
C ALA A 30 -13.28 4.78 11.22
N GLN A 31 -12.54 4.60 12.31
CA GLN A 31 -12.21 5.68 13.24
C GLN A 31 -11.27 6.70 12.59
N TRP A 32 -10.17 6.23 12.00
CA TRP A 32 -9.18 7.10 11.35
C TRP A 32 -9.77 7.88 10.17
N SER A 33 -10.64 7.25 9.38
CA SER A 33 -11.38 7.94 8.32
C SER A 33 -12.20 9.11 8.88
N ARG A 34 -12.95 8.89 9.97
CA ARG A 34 -13.70 9.96 10.67
C ARG A 34 -12.79 11.05 11.25
N SER A 35 -11.57 10.71 11.65
CA SER A 35 -10.56 11.66 12.14
C SER A 35 -9.82 12.44 11.03
N GLY A 36 -10.18 12.20 9.76
CA GLY A 36 -9.64 12.91 8.60
C GLY A 36 -8.35 12.33 8.05
N GLU A 37 -7.96 11.11 8.45
CA GLU A 37 -6.70 10.49 8.00
C GLU A 37 -6.68 10.23 6.50
N CYS A 38 -7.84 10.04 5.85
CA CYS A 38 -7.91 9.91 4.39
C CYS A 38 -7.32 11.12 3.63
N ASN A 39 -7.26 12.29 4.29
CA ASN A 39 -6.67 13.51 3.73
C ASN A 39 -5.28 13.80 4.30
N LYS A 40 -5.06 13.53 5.59
CA LYS A 40 -3.79 13.78 6.27
C LYS A 40 -2.71 12.76 5.90
N ASN A 41 -3.11 11.49 5.77
CA ASN A 41 -2.25 10.38 5.39
C ASN A 41 -2.86 9.60 4.20
N PRO A 42 -3.00 10.25 3.03
CA PRO A 42 -3.79 9.72 1.93
C PRO A 42 -3.20 8.46 1.32
N LEU A 43 -1.87 8.32 1.30
CA LEU A 43 -1.18 7.16 0.72
C LEU A 43 -1.41 5.92 1.59
N TRP A 44 -1.12 6.04 2.88
CA TRP A 44 -1.28 4.95 3.84
C TRP A 44 -2.74 4.50 3.94
N MET A 45 -3.66 5.47 4.04
CA MET A 45 -5.08 5.18 4.14
C MET A 45 -5.64 4.58 2.83
N SER A 46 -5.10 4.94 1.66
CA SER A 46 -5.53 4.30 0.40
C SER A 46 -5.03 2.85 0.30
N GLU A 47 -3.88 2.54 0.91
CA GLU A 47 -3.36 1.17 0.96
C GLU A 47 -4.10 0.30 1.98
N ASN A 48 -4.33 0.83 3.17
CA ASN A 48 -4.78 0.07 4.33
C ASN A 48 -6.27 0.27 4.66
N CYS A 49 -6.90 1.36 4.23
CA CYS A 49 -8.26 1.75 4.61
C CYS A 49 -9.11 2.18 3.40
N ARG A 50 -8.95 1.46 2.29
CA ARG A 50 -9.50 1.84 0.98
C ARG A 50 -11.03 2.00 1.01
N LYS A 51 -11.72 1.10 1.72
CA LYS A 51 -13.18 1.11 1.84
C LYS A 51 -13.65 2.29 2.70
N SER A 52 -13.05 2.48 3.87
CA SER A 52 -13.32 3.60 4.78
C SER A 52 -13.01 4.97 4.15
N CYS A 53 -12.05 5.04 3.23
CA CYS A 53 -11.73 6.26 2.48
C CYS A 53 -12.42 6.37 1.12
N GLN A 54 -13.39 5.50 0.81
CA GLN A 54 -14.17 5.54 -0.43
C GLN A 54 -13.31 5.48 -1.72
N LYS A 55 -12.13 4.85 -1.65
CA LYS A 55 -11.19 4.71 -2.78
C LYS A 55 -11.46 3.48 -3.65
N CYS A 56 -12.68 2.94 -3.58
CA CYS A 56 -13.07 1.73 -4.29
C CYS A 56 -13.59 1.94 -5.71
N GLY A 57 -13.81 3.19 -6.13
CA GLY A 57 -14.28 3.50 -7.48
C GLY A 57 -13.28 3.16 -8.60
N ARG A 58 -12.03 2.82 -8.26
CA ARG A 58 -10.98 2.38 -9.19
C ARG A 58 -10.17 1.25 -8.58
N SER A 59 -9.68 0.33 -9.41
CA SER A 59 -8.71 -0.69 -8.98
C SER A 59 -7.34 -0.05 -8.73
N ARG A 60 -6.53 -0.67 -7.86
CA ARG A 60 -5.11 -0.33 -7.67
C ARG A 60 -4.36 -0.40 -9.00
N ALA A 61 -4.70 -1.35 -9.86
CA ALA A 61 -4.07 -1.49 -11.18
C ALA A 61 -4.34 -0.26 -12.06
N ALA A 62 -5.57 0.25 -12.05
CA ALA A 62 -5.90 1.48 -12.75
C ALA A 62 -5.18 2.70 -12.15
N THR A 63 -5.17 2.83 -10.83
CA THR A 63 -4.58 3.98 -10.12
C THR A 63 -3.05 4.04 -10.24
N CYS A 64 -2.38 2.92 -10.08
CA CYS A 64 -0.92 2.82 -9.92
C CYS A 64 -0.21 2.22 -11.14
N GLY A 65 -0.97 1.68 -12.09
CA GLY A 65 -0.45 0.98 -13.26
C GLY A 65 -0.59 1.75 -14.58
N GLY A 66 -1.38 2.82 -14.64
CA GLY A 66 -1.69 3.49 -15.91
C GLY A 66 -2.65 2.69 -16.79
N GLY A 67 -3.71 2.14 -16.18
CA GLY A 67 -4.77 1.44 -16.91
C GLY A 67 -5.45 2.32 -17.97
N ALA A 68 -6.11 1.68 -18.93
CA ALA A 68 -6.75 2.23 -20.13
C ALA A 68 -7.99 3.13 -19.89
N ASP A 69 -8.01 3.89 -18.80
CA ASP A 69 -9.06 4.84 -18.49
C ASP A 69 -8.64 6.23 -19.00
N ASN A 70 -9.56 6.98 -19.62
CA ASN A 70 -9.37 8.40 -19.99
C ASN A 70 -9.41 9.30 -18.73
N ILE A 71 -8.49 9.10 -17.79
CA ILE A 71 -8.36 9.91 -16.57
C ILE A 71 -6.95 10.50 -16.52
N SER A 72 -6.90 11.82 -16.34
CA SER A 72 -5.69 12.62 -16.20
C SER A 72 -4.83 12.18 -15.01
N ASN A 73 -3.58 11.82 -15.29
CA ASN A 73 -2.48 11.48 -14.37
C ASN A 73 -2.58 10.16 -13.57
N PRO A 74 -2.48 8.99 -14.23
CA PRO A 74 -2.09 7.77 -13.55
C PRO A 74 -0.66 7.86 -12.99
N VAL A 75 -0.45 7.36 -11.75
CA VAL A 75 0.88 7.37 -11.11
C VAL A 75 1.63 6.10 -11.49
N THR A 76 2.28 6.13 -12.65
CA THR A 76 2.94 4.95 -13.23
C THR A 76 4.30 4.64 -12.62
N GLN A 77 4.92 5.61 -11.95
CA GLN A 77 6.23 5.51 -11.30
C GLN A 77 6.24 6.21 -9.93
N PRO A 78 7.07 5.76 -8.98
CA PRO A 78 7.25 6.43 -7.71
C PRO A 78 7.89 7.81 -7.89
N PRO A 79 7.61 8.77 -6.99
CA PRO A 79 8.29 10.07 -6.95
C PRO A 79 9.83 9.95 -6.95
N ALA A 80 10.50 10.79 -7.74
CA ALA A 80 11.96 10.79 -7.89
C ALA A 80 12.71 11.38 -6.67
N THR A 81 12.05 12.22 -5.86
CA THR A 81 12.63 12.84 -4.67
C THR A 81 11.69 12.70 -3.48
N GLN A 82 12.27 12.56 -2.28
CA GLN A 82 11.51 12.39 -1.04
C GLN A 82 11.60 13.64 -0.17
N ASN A 83 10.48 14.36 -0.06
CA ASN A 83 10.21 15.24 1.08
C ASN A 83 9.27 14.57 2.10
N THR A 84 9.00 13.26 1.93
CA THR A 84 8.08 12.50 2.77
C THR A 84 8.87 11.79 3.87
N PRO A 85 8.52 11.98 5.16
CA PRO A 85 9.15 11.28 6.27
C PRO A 85 9.09 9.76 6.13
N CYS A 86 10.17 9.09 6.55
CA CYS A 86 10.42 7.66 6.39
C CYS A 86 10.44 6.90 7.73
N ASP A 87 9.83 7.46 8.76
CA ASP A 87 10.02 7.03 10.16
C ASP A 87 8.98 6.04 10.66
N SER A 88 8.35 5.29 9.75
CA SER A 88 7.43 4.27 10.24
C SER A 88 8.15 3.19 11.04
N PRO A 89 7.73 2.97 12.30
CA PRO A 89 8.39 2.05 13.22
C PRO A 89 8.13 0.59 12.87
N MET A 90 7.17 0.31 12.00
CA MET A 90 6.71 -1.04 11.68
C MET A 90 7.00 -1.42 10.22
N CYS A 91 6.94 -2.72 9.95
CA CYS A 91 7.22 -3.27 8.63
C CYS A 91 5.96 -3.29 7.75
N TYR A 92 5.63 -2.21 7.04
CA TYR A 92 4.53 -2.17 6.06
C TYR A 92 4.86 -1.33 4.82
N ASN A 93 3.96 -1.32 3.83
CA ASN A 93 4.00 -0.38 2.71
C ASN A 93 3.20 0.89 3.09
N GLU A 94 3.77 2.04 2.82
CA GLU A 94 3.19 3.36 3.05
C GLU A 94 2.39 3.86 1.84
N ASP A 95 2.72 3.38 0.64
CA ASP A 95 2.05 3.75 -0.60
C ASP A 95 1.29 2.56 -1.20
N GLN A 96 0.05 2.80 -1.62
CA GLN A 96 -0.81 1.81 -2.28
C GLN A 96 -0.23 1.27 -3.60
N CYS A 97 0.69 1.99 -4.21
CA CYS A 97 1.31 1.62 -5.47
C CYS A 97 2.58 0.79 -5.32
N CYS A 98 3.09 0.62 -4.08
CA CYS A 98 4.27 -0.15 -3.78
C CYS A 98 4.30 -1.56 -4.41
N PRO A 99 3.22 -2.37 -4.39
CA PRO A 99 3.25 -3.69 -4.99
C PRO A 99 3.47 -3.66 -6.52
N ILE A 100 2.78 -2.74 -7.22
CA ILE A 100 2.91 -2.61 -8.68
C ILE A 100 4.29 -2.08 -9.05
N TRP A 101 4.77 -1.06 -8.34
CA TRP A 101 6.08 -0.49 -8.61
C TRP A 101 7.21 -1.49 -8.34
N ALA A 102 7.11 -2.29 -7.27
CA ALA A 102 8.06 -3.36 -7.00
C ALA A 102 8.08 -4.40 -8.13
N GLN A 103 6.91 -4.82 -8.62
CA GLN A 103 6.82 -5.73 -9.78
C GLN A 103 7.48 -5.13 -11.04
N ARG A 104 7.44 -3.81 -11.18
CA ARG A 104 8.05 -3.05 -12.29
C ARG A 104 9.54 -2.73 -12.09
N GLY A 105 10.20 -3.31 -11.09
CA GLY A 105 11.64 -3.14 -10.87
C GLY A 105 12.03 -1.82 -10.20
N GLN A 106 11.08 -1.08 -9.63
CA GLN A 106 11.38 0.20 -8.97
C GLN A 106 12.25 0.03 -7.72
N CYS A 107 12.27 -1.16 -7.09
CA CYS A 107 13.17 -1.43 -5.97
C CYS A 107 14.66 -1.25 -6.36
N GLN A 108 15.00 -1.45 -7.64
CA GLN A 108 16.34 -1.28 -8.19
C GLN A 108 16.51 0.11 -8.84
N SER A 109 15.49 0.58 -9.57
CA SER A 109 15.57 1.86 -10.30
C SER A 109 15.36 3.09 -9.42
N ASN A 110 14.59 2.99 -8.35
CA ASN A 110 14.33 4.05 -7.38
C ASN A 110 14.46 3.52 -5.93
N PRO A 111 15.67 3.06 -5.55
CA PRO A 111 15.88 2.36 -4.29
C PRO A 111 15.61 3.26 -3.07
N THR A 112 15.90 4.56 -3.15
CA THR A 112 15.69 5.50 -2.04
C THR A 112 14.20 5.57 -1.67
N TYR A 113 13.33 5.82 -2.65
CA TYR A 113 11.88 5.89 -2.37
C TYR A 113 11.35 4.53 -1.92
N MET A 114 11.71 3.49 -2.67
CA MET A 114 11.12 2.18 -2.51
C MET A 114 11.57 1.47 -1.22
N THR A 115 12.82 1.65 -0.78
CA THR A 115 13.27 1.08 0.50
C THR A 115 12.70 1.83 1.69
N CYS A 116 12.36 3.11 1.55
CA CYS A 116 11.68 3.90 2.58
C CYS A 116 10.18 3.59 2.65
N GLN A 117 9.44 3.74 1.54
CA GLN A 117 7.97 3.71 1.54
C GLN A 117 7.41 2.32 1.21
N CYS A 118 8.19 1.47 0.54
CA CYS A 118 7.75 0.17 0.02
C CYS A 118 8.54 -0.99 0.64
N LYS A 119 8.88 -0.88 1.94
CA LYS A 119 9.73 -1.80 2.69
C LYS A 119 9.35 -3.27 2.48
N VAL A 120 8.06 -3.59 2.54
CA VAL A 120 7.56 -4.96 2.38
C VAL A 120 7.63 -5.42 0.93
N SER A 121 7.22 -4.57 -0.01
CA SER A 121 7.20 -4.90 -1.44
C SER A 121 8.62 -5.12 -2.00
N CYS A 122 9.60 -4.35 -1.52
CA CYS A 122 11.01 -4.55 -1.86
C CYS A 122 11.74 -5.54 -0.96
N GLY A 123 11.04 -6.14 0.01
CA GLY A 123 11.61 -7.16 0.89
C GLY A 123 12.66 -6.66 1.87
N VAL A 124 12.74 -5.34 2.12
CA VAL A 124 13.58 -4.72 3.16
C VAL A 124 13.27 -5.29 4.53
N CYS A 125 11.99 -5.60 4.78
CA CYS A 125 11.55 -6.22 6.02
C CYS A 125 10.48 -7.28 5.74
N ARG A 126 10.20 -8.10 6.75
CA ARG A 126 9.10 -9.07 6.74
C ARG A 126 8.19 -8.78 7.94
N PRO A 127 6.89 -8.50 7.72
CA PRO A 127 5.95 -8.31 8.82
C PRO A 127 5.88 -9.62 9.63
N ASN A 128 6.11 -9.53 10.93
CA ASN A 128 5.92 -10.62 11.89
C ASN A 128 4.55 -10.55 12.60
N TYR A 129 3.76 -9.53 12.26
CA TYR A 129 2.40 -9.34 12.73
C TYR A 129 1.42 -9.69 11.62
N VAL A 130 0.20 -10.02 12.04
CA VAL A 130 -0.90 -10.21 11.13
C VAL A 130 -1.33 -8.82 10.65
N TYR A 131 -1.15 -8.53 9.36
CA TYR A 131 -1.65 -7.29 8.77
C TYR A 131 -3.10 -7.05 9.20
N GLY A 132 -3.41 -5.89 9.78
CA GLY A 132 -4.77 -5.55 10.19
C GLY A 132 -5.18 -5.90 11.60
N ARG A 133 -4.24 -6.32 12.42
CA ARG A 133 -4.36 -6.25 13.87
C ARG A 133 -3.08 -5.60 14.40
N GLU A 134 -3.18 -4.50 15.15
CA GLU A 134 -2.03 -4.06 15.93
C GLU A 134 -1.61 -5.23 16.81
N SER A 135 -0.33 -5.58 16.73
CA SER A 135 0.27 -6.58 17.62
C SER A 135 -0.11 -6.25 19.05
N LEU A 136 -0.71 -7.22 19.75
CA LEU A 136 -0.92 -7.17 21.19
C LEU A 136 0.44 -6.91 21.84
N ALA A 137 0.66 -5.67 22.26
CA ALA A 137 1.59 -5.29 23.31
C ALA A 137 0.74 -4.75 24.46
#